data_AF-A0A7C5UXS3-F1
#
_entry.id   AF-A0A7C5UXS3-F1
#
_cell.length_a   1.000
_cell.length_b   1.000
_cell.length_c   1.000
_cell.angle_alpha   90.00
_cell.angle_beta   90.00
_cell.angle_gamma   90.00
#
_symmetry.space_group_name_H-M   'P 1'
#
loop_
_entity.id
_entity.type
_entity.pdbx_description
1 polymer ?
#
loop_
_entity_poly.entity_id
_entity_poly.type
_entity_poly.pdbx_seq_one_letter_code
_entity_poly.pdbx_strand_id
1 'polypeptide(L)' 'MSIPDIDVSTGSLAQGLSISVGIAAWIKSIGGHGRVFVVMGDDESDEGQVWEAITHAAMLNLNNLVVVVNWNGH' A
#
# COMPACT_ATOMS: atom_id res chain seq x y z
N MET A 1 -19.00 11.78 -7.06
CA MET A 1 -19.46 11.75 -5.66
C MET A 1 -18.25 11.42 -4.81
N SER A 2 -17.68 12.40 -4.11
CA SER A 2 -16.56 12.16 -3.19
C SER A 2 -17.13 11.70 -1.85
N ILE A 3 -16.61 10.59 -1.33
CA ILE A 3 -16.90 10.16 0.03
C ILE A 3 -15.88 10.88 0.92
N PRO A 4 -16.31 11.55 2.01
CA PRO A 4 -15.37 12.15 2.95
C PRO A 4 -14.31 11.15 3.39
N ASP A 5 -13.06 11.59 3.46
CA ASP A 5 -11.89 10.80 3.87
C ASP A 5 -11.47 9.66 2.92
N ILE A 6 -12.07 9.57 1.72
CA ILE A 6 -11.66 8.63 0.67
C ILE A 6 -11.02 9.41 -0.49
N ASP A 7 -9.68 9.38 -0.52
CA ASP A 7 -8.89 10.11 -1.53
C ASP A 7 -8.72 9.34 -2.84
N VAL A 8 -8.79 8.01 -2.81
CA VAL A 8 -8.56 7.16 -3.98
C VAL A 8 -9.57 6.02 -4.04
N SER A 9 -10.21 5.86 -5.19
CA SER A 9 -10.98 4.66 -5.50
C SER A 9 -10.03 3.50 -5.80
N THR A 10 -10.02 2.48 -4.94
CA THR A 10 -9.42 1.18 -5.24
C THR A 10 -10.45 0.27 -5.92
N GLY A 11 -10.00 -0.81 -6.56
CA GLY A 11 -10.91 -1.77 -7.23
C GLY A 11 -10.21 -2.65 -8.26
N SER A 12 -9.13 -2.16 -8.87
CA SER A 12 -8.12 -3.04 -9.48
C SER A 12 -7.29 -3.67 -8.37
N LEU A 13 -7.10 -4.99 -8.42
CA LEU A 13 -6.19 -5.70 -7.52
C LEU A 13 -4.80 -5.05 -7.57
N ALA A 14 -4.05 -5.12 -6.46
CA ALA A 14 -2.66 -4.69 -6.30
C ALA A 14 -2.37 -3.17 -6.35
N GLN A 15 -3.24 -2.33 -6.92
CA GLN A 15 -2.98 -0.89 -7.03
C GLN A 15 -2.92 -0.18 -5.67
N GLY A 16 -3.70 -0.66 -4.68
CA GLY A 16 -3.74 -0.09 -3.34
C GLY A 16 -2.39 -0.11 -2.64
N LEU A 17 -1.60 -1.17 -2.83
CA LEU A 17 -0.26 -1.26 -2.25
C LEU A 17 0.70 -0.25 -2.89
N SER A 18 0.73 -0.13 -4.23
CA SER A 18 1.60 0.85 -4.91
C SER A 18 1.31 2.29 -4.49
N ILE A 19 0.03 2.64 -4.34
CA ILE A 19 -0.39 3.97 -3.85
C ILE A 19 0.12 4.17 -2.42
N SER A 20 -0.05 3.16 -1.55
CA SER A 20 0.38 3.21 -0.15
C SER A 20 1.89 3.38 -0.01
N VAL A 21 2.69 2.76 -0.89
CA VAL A 21 4.14 2.96 -0.97
C VAL A 21 4.46 4.43 -1.27
N GLY A 22 3.79 5.04 -2.25
CA GLY A 22 3.97 6.45 -2.60
C GLY A 22 3.63 7.39 -1.43
N ILE A 23 2.52 7.15 -0.74
CA ILE A 23 2.09 7.94 0.42
C ILE A 23 3.11 7.79 1.57
N ALA A 24 3.55 6.56 1.88
CA ALA A 24 4.52 6.31 2.94
C ALA A 24 5.87 6.97 2.64
N ALA A 25 6.32 6.92 1.38
CA ALA A 25 7.52 7.60 0.92
C ALA A 25 7.41 9.13 1.04
N TRP A 26 6.26 9.70 0.68
CA TRP A 26 6.01 11.13 0.83
C TRP A 26 6.02 11.57 2.30
N ILE A 27 5.32 10.86 3.19
CA ILE A 27 5.33 11.17 4.63
C ILE A 27 6.76 11.18 5.17
N LYS A 28 7.57 10.19 4.79
CA LYS A 28 8.97 10.10 5.21
C LYS A 28 9.82 11.23 4.63
N SER A 29 9.61 11.61 3.36
CA SER A 29 10.41 12.65 2.69
C SER A 29 10.18 14.04 3.28
N ILE A 30 9.01 14.30 3.85
CA ILE A 30 8.70 15.55 4.55
C ILE A 30 9.04 15.50 6.05
N GLY A 31 9.68 14.43 6.54
CA GLY A 31 10.02 14.25 7.96
C GLY A 31 8.81 14.00 8.87
N GLY A 32 7.69 13.55 8.32
CA GLY A 32 6.48 13.24 9.07
C GLY A 32 6.58 11.95 9.89
N HIS A 33 5.68 11.81 10.87
CA HIS A 33 5.61 10.66 11.77
C HIS A 33 4.40 9.73 11.51
N GLY A 34 3.69 9.94 10.40
CA GLY A 34 2.52 9.16 10.04
C GLY A 34 2.86 7.73 9.61
N ARG A 35 1.95 6.79 9.89
CA ARG A 35 2.03 5.40 9.43
C ARG A 35 0.92 5.13 8.41
N VAL A 36 1.27 4.44 7.34
CA VAL A 36 0.35 4.02 6.28
C VAL A 36 0.01 2.55 6.49
N PHE A 37 -1.28 2.23 6.47
CA PHE A 37 -1.77 0.87 6.55
C PHE A 37 -2.49 0.52 5.26
N VAL A 38 -2.24 -0.68 4.76
CA VAL A 38 -2.95 -1.25 3.61
C VAL A 38 -3.42 -2.65 3.98
N VAL A 39 -4.67 -2.94 3.61
CA VAL A 39 -5.26 -4.28 3.73
C VAL A 39 -5.45 -4.80 2.32
N MET A 40 -4.94 -6.00 2.04
CA MET A 40 -5.06 -6.65 0.73
C MET A 40 -5.48 -8.12 0.91
N GLY A 41 -6.13 -8.68 -0.11
CA GLY A 41 -6.37 -10.13 -0.17
C GLY A 41 -5.07 -10.91 -0.40
N ASP A 42 -5.08 -12.21 -0.07
CA ASP A 42 -4.04 -13.16 -0.46
C ASP A 42 -3.93 -13.29 -1.99
N ASP A 43 -5.04 -13.41 -2.71
CA ASP A 43 -5.08 -13.46 -4.19
C ASP A 43 -4.39 -12.27 -4.87
N GLU A 44 -4.44 -11.08 -4.27
CA GLU A 44 -3.75 -9.90 -4.82
C GLU A 44 -2.23 -10.09 -4.89
N SER A 45 -1.68 -11.02 -4.11
CA SER A 45 -0.24 -11.31 -4.08
C SER A 45 0.27 -11.98 -5.37
N ASP A 46 -0.63 -12.52 -6.20
CA ASP A 46 -0.28 -13.12 -7.50
C ASP A 46 -0.04 -12.05 -8.58
N GLU A 47 -0.48 -10.81 -8.35
CA GLU A 47 -0.24 -9.69 -9.26
C GLU A 47 1.20 -9.20 -9.16
N GLY A 48 1.91 -9.15 -10.29
CA GLY A 48 3.31 -8.70 -10.35
C GLY A 48 3.53 -7.30 -9.76
N GLN A 49 2.52 -6.43 -9.86
CA GLN A 49 2.54 -5.08 -9.30
C GLN A 49 2.74 -5.07 -7.77
N VAL A 50 2.25 -6.08 -7.04
CA VAL A 50 2.48 -6.20 -5.59
C VAL A 50 3.97 -6.37 -5.31
N TRP A 51 4.63 -7.26 -6.04
CA TRP A 51 6.05 -7.56 -5.84
C TRP A 51 6.94 -6.38 -6.21
N GLU A 52 6.59 -5.61 -7.25
CA GLU A 52 7.25 -4.36 -7.57
C GLU A 52 7.12 -3.34 -6.44
N ALA A 53 5.92 -3.21 -5.87
CA ALA A 53 5.66 -2.28 -4.76
C ALA A 53 6.42 -2.68 -3.48
N ILE A 54 6.42 -3.97 -3.10
CA ILE A 54 7.17 -4.49 -1.96
C ILE A 54 8.68 -4.22 -2.14
N THR A 55 9.21 -4.52 -3.32
CA THR A 55 10.62 -4.29 -3.64
C THR A 55 10.97 -2.80 -3.50
N HIS A 56 10.13 -1.92 -4.02
CA HIS A 56 10.34 -0.48 -3.90
C HIS A 56 10.26 0.01 -2.45
N ALA A 57 9.32 -0.50 -1.66
CA ALA A 57 9.19 -0.17 -0.24
C ALA A 57 10.44 -0.54 0.56
N ALA A 58 11.02 -1.71 0.26
CA ALA A 58 12.27 -2.16 0.85
C ALA A 58 13.45 -1.25 0.47
N MET A 59 13.59 -0.90 -0.82
CA MET A 59 14.64 0.01 -1.29
C MET A 59 14.61 1.38 -0.61
N LEU A 60 13.42 1.91 -0.33
CA LEU A 60 13.23 3.19 0.35
C LEU A 60 13.25 3.08 1.90
N ASN A 61 13.43 1.87 2.44
CA ASN A 61 13.37 1.57 3.89
C ASN A 61 12.10 2.15 4.54
N LEU A 62 10.93 1.88 3.96
CA LEU A 62 9.64 2.41 4.44
C LEU A 62 9.17 1.67 5.70
N ASN A 63 9.78 1.97 6.84
CA ASN A 63 9.39 1.44 8.16
C ASN A 63 8.06 2.01 8.69
N ASN A 64 7.45 2.94 7.97
CA ASN A 64 6.16 3.54 8.25
C ASN A 64 5.02 2.97 7.38
N LEU A 65 5.29 1.94 6.56
CA LEU A 65 4.27 1.20 5.82
C LEU A 65 4.00 -0.14 6.51
N VAL A 66 2.73 -0.46 6.73
CA VAL A 66 2.27 -1.75 7.24
C VAL A 66 1.28 -2.36 6.26
N VAL A 67 1.60 -3.57 5.79
CA VAL A 67 0.74 -4.37 4.92
C VAL A 67 0.10 -5.47 5.75
N VAL A 68 -1.23 -5.53 5.73
CA VAL A 68 -2.01 -6.60 6.34
C VAL A 68 -2.59 -7.45 5.22
N VAL A 69 -2.17 -8.71 5.15
CA VAL A 69 -2.70 -9.67 4.18
C VAL A 69 -3.84 -10.43 4.84
N ASN A 70 -5.04 -10.32 4.26
CA ASN A 70 -6.16 -11.16 4.61
C ASN A 70 -5.99 -12.52 3.94
N TRP A 71 -5.35 -13.45 4.64
CA TRP A 71 -5.17 -14.81 4.18
C TRP A 71 -6.41 -15.64 4.48
N ASN A 72 -7.27 -15.85 3.48
CA ASN A 72 -8.49 -16.64 3.63
C ASN A 72 -8.40 -17.99 2.88
N GLY A 73 -7.38 -18.20 2.05
CA GLY A 73 -7.09 -19.46 1.37
C GLY A 73 -8.06 -19.82 0.24
N HIS A 74 -8.76 -18.83 -0.31
CA HIS A 74 -9.66 -18.98 -1.45
C HIS A 74 -9.06 -18.42 -2.71
#